data_AF-A0AAV6A8M7-F1
#
_entry.id   AF-A0AAV6A8M7-F1
#
_cell.length_a   1.000
_cell.length_b   1.000
_cell.length_c   1.000
_cell.angle_alpha   90.00
_cell.angle_beta   90.00
_cell.angle_gamma   90.00
#
_symmetry.space_group_name_H-M   'P 1'
#
loop_
_entity.id
_entity.type
_entity.pdbx_description
1 polymer ?
#
loop_
_entity_poly.entity_id
_entity_poly.type
_entity_poly.pdbx_seq_one_letter_code
_entity_poly.pdbx_strand_id
1 'polypeptide(L)'
;MATSRPRLLPTASVLLVLAFALPAGAVEYRLRVANVFDGSLTSFLSPGELNDGSRGPGFQRLDNFLTEGRGDRGMIVTQRPLRSVPETIARAWGGVSVTAPIARGGVVSYWDEVRWDGRPGERSIWIVKADGRMRPQTVRRVVLGGLTPPTIYQAYAAECGKTRVPALRMPIPLMAFQERRGDIWDKYVAKSLDLSHGVGVVVGTNNNAIEPDLIYIIVSQGPEPTTFGVVISWASSDAETPGGGFGVLGTFP
;
A
#
# COMPACT_ATOMS: atom_id res chain seq x y z
N MET A 1 -11.09 63.97 56.82
CA MET A 1 -9.87 64.31 56.06
C MET A 1 -9.33 63.02 55.46
N ALA A 2 -9.13 63.03 54.14
CA ALA A 2 -8.93 61.86 53.30
C ALA A 2 -7.55 61.23 53.44
N THR A 3 -7.47 59.90 53.39
CA THR A 3 -6.25 59.18 52.97
C THR A 3 -6.65 57.92 52.21
N SER A 4 -6.42 57.96 50.91
CA SER A 4 -6.66 56.93 49.92
C SER A 4 -5.83 55.67 50.15
N ARG A 5 -6.47 54.50 50.14
CA ARG A 5 -5.78 53.23 49.92
C ARG A 5 -5.63 52.99 48.40
N PRO A 6 -4.42 52.72 47.89
CA PRO A 6 -4.22 52.46 46.46
C PRO A 6 -4.81 51.10 46.07
N ARG A 7 -5.60 51.11 45.00
CA ARG A 7 -6.05 49.93 44.26
C ARG A 7 -4.83 49.28 43.60
N LEU A 8 -4.52 48.04 43.96
CA LEU A 8 -3.59 47.18 43.23
C LEU A 8 -4.40 46.25 42.32
N LEU A 9 -4.27 46.47 41.02
CA LEU A 9 -4.46 45.54 39.90
C LEU A 9 -3.82 46.26 38.69
N PRO A 10 -3.28 45.58 37.66
CA PRO A 10 -3.14 44.13 37.44
C PRO A 10 -1.74 43.72 36.91
N THR A 11 -1.33 42.47 37.06
CA THR A 11 -0.37 41.85 36.13
C THR A 11 -0.75 40.39 35.95
N ALA A 12 -1.81 40.17 35.18
CA ALA A 12 -2.05 38.88 34.54
C ALA A 12 -1.12 38.79 33.34
N SER A 13 0.06 38.20 33.54
CA SER A 13 0.95 37.80 32.44
C SER A 13 0.34 36.57 31.76
N VAL A 14 -0.55 36.80 30.79
CA VAL A 14 -1.00 35.75 29.87
C VAL A 14 0.14 35.52 28.88
N LEU A 15 0.96 34.50 29.13
CA LEU A 15 1.93 33.99 28.18
C LEU A 15 1.15 33.22 27.10
N LEU A 16 0.74 33.92 26.05
CA LEU A 16 0.14 33.32 24.87
C LEU A 16 1.24 32.55 24.12
N VAL A 17 1.39 31.26 24.42
CA VAL A 17 2.20 30.33 23.60
C VAL A 17 1.44 30.11 22.30
N LEU A 18 1.63 31.03 21.35
CA LEU A 18 1.38 30.78 19.94
C LEU A 18 2.37 29.70 19.50
N ALA A 19 1.93 28.44 19.58
CA ALA A 19 2.52 27.37 18.81
C ALA A 19 2.30 27.71 17.33
N PHE A 20 3.24 28.48 16.76
CA PHE A 20 3.38 28.60 15.33
C PHE A 20 3.70 27.20 14.81
N ALA A 21 2.66 26.48 14.39
CA ALA A 21 2.84 25.41 13.42
C ALA A 21 3.43 26.09 12.18
N LEU A 22 4.76 26.04 12.04
CA LEU A 22 5.43 26.39 10.80
C LEU A 22 4.68 25.67 9.69
N PRO A 23 4.27 26.34 8.60
CA PRO A 23 3.65 25.66 7.48
C PRO A 23 4.64 24.58 7.07
N ALA A 24 4.25 23.32 7.25
CA ALA A 24 5.10 22.19 6.90
C ALA A 24 5.45 22.38 5.42
N GLY A 25 6.73 22.65 5.16
CA GLY A 25 7.22 22.82 3.80
C GLY A 25 6.84 21.60 2.98
N ALA A 26 6.66 21.80 1.68
CA ALA A 26 6.53 20.68 0.78
C ALA A 26 7.76 19.76 0.93
N VAL A 27 7.53 18.47 1.15
CA VAL A 27 8.57 17.43 1.31
C VAL A 27 8.50 16.51 0.10
N GLU A 28 9.65 16.22 -0.51
CA GLU A 28 9.72 15.27 -1.62
C GLU A 28 9.58 13.84 -1.09
N TYR A 29 8.59 13.11 -1.59
CA TYR A 29 8.42 11.68 -1.35
C TYR A 29 8.62 10.89 -2.64
N ARG A 30 8.99 9.62 -2.48
CA ARG A 30 9.15 8.68 -3.58
C ARG A 30 8.42 7.38 -3.28
N LEU A 31 7.70 6.86 -4.26
CA LEU A 31 7.09 5.54 -4.21
C LEU A 31 7.64 4.70 -5.37
N ARG A 32 8.19 3.54 -5.03
CA ARG A 32 8.67 2.52 -5.97
C ARG A 32 7.76 1.29 -5.84
N VAL A 33 7.16 0.86 -6.95
CA VAL A 33 6.25 -0.29 -6.99
C VAL A 33 6.72 -1.30 -8.03
N ALA A 34 6.87 -2.56 -7.63
CA ALA A 34 7.23 -3.65 -8.53
C ALA A 34 6.14 -4.74 -8.49
N ASN A 35 5.78 -5.24 -9.67
CA ASN A 35 4.86 -6.35 -9.81
C ASN A 35 5.64 -7.56 -10.32
N VAL A 36 5.62 -8.65 -9.55
CA VAL A 36 6.39 -9.86 -9.86
C VAL A 36 5.51 -11.10 -9.81
N PHE A 37 5.92 -12.17 -10.48
CA PHE A 37 5.30 -13.48 -10.26
C PHE A 37 5.69 -14.02 -8.88
N ASP A 38 4.78 -14.72 -8.21
CA ASP A 38 5.00 -15.23 -6.86
C ASP A 38 6.17 -16.23 -6.78
N GLY A 39 6.31 -17.13 -7.75
CA GLY A 39 7.47 -18.02 -7.84
C GLY A 39 8.80 -17.27 -7.98
N SER A 40 8.78 -16.09 -8.63
CA SER A 40 9.97 -15.24 -8.75
C SER A 40 10.30 -14.56 -7.43
N LEU A 41 9.30 -14.04 -6.69
CA LEU A 41 9.52 -13.48 -5.36
C LEU A 41 10.12 -14.52 -4.41
N THR A 42 9.52 -15.71 -4.33
CA THR A 42 9.95 -16.74 -3.37
C THR A 42 11.34 -17.30 -3.68
N SER A 43 11.80 -17.22 -4.94
CA SER A 43 13.16 -17.64 -5.31
C SER A 43 14.28 -16.83 -4.65
N PHE A 44 14.01 -15.59 -4.22
CA PHE A 44 14.97 -14.77 -3.48
C PHE A 44 14.99 -15.06 -1.97
N LEU A 45 13.96 -15.72 -1.46
CA LEU A 45 13.68 -15.83 -0.04
C LEU A 45 14.01 -17.23 0.48
N SER A 46 14.69 -17.28 1.61
CA SER A 46 14.91 -18.51 2.37
C SER A 46 13.61 -18.94 3.06
N PRO A 47 13.45 -20.22 3.43
CA PRO A 47 12.21 -20.71 4.05
C PRO A 47 11.73 -19.89 5.27
N GLY A 48 12.65 -19.43 6.12
CA GLY A 48 12.32 -18.59 7.29
C GLY A 48 11.89 -17.16 6.93
N GLU A 49 12.22 -16.67 5.74
CA GLU A 49 11.88 -15.32 5.26
C GLU A 49 10.49 -15.27 4.61
N LEU A 50 9.83 -16.42 4.42
CA LEU A 50 8.49 -16.52 3.83
C LEU A 50 7.36 -16.37 4.84
N ASN A 51 7.65 -16.40 6.15
CA ASN A 51 6.63 -16.26 7.18
C ASN A 51 6.09 -14.83 7.18
N ASP A 52 4.79 -14.68 7.47
CA ASP A 52 4.16 -13.37 7.57
C ASP A 52 4.87 -12.48 8.59
N GLY A 53 5.14 -11.22 8.24
CA GLY A 53 5.90 -10.30 9.07
C GLY A 53 7.42 -10.54 9.09
N SER A 54 7.95 -11.42 8.23
CA SER A 54 9.39 -11.72 8.18
C SER A 54 10.18 -10.74 7.34
N ARG A 55 11.46 -10.63 7.72
CA ARG A 55 12.50 -9.80 7.09
C ARG A 55 13.77 -10.63 6.95
N GLY A 56 14.68 -10.21 6.08
CA GLY A 56 15.97 -10.88 5.89
C GLY A 56 16.71 -10.46 4.62
N PRO A 57 17.92 -11.02 4.39
CA PRO A 57 18.79 -10.65 3.27
C PRO A 57 18.20 -10.94 1.89
N GLY A 58 17.21 -11.84 1.77
CA GLY A 58 16.50 -12.11 0.53
C GLY A 58 15.84 -10.86 -0.07
N PHE A 59 15.31 -9.97 0.77
CA PHE A 59 14.68 -8.72 0.32
C PHE A 59 15.70 -7.71 -0.22
N GLN A 60 16.93 -7.71 0.30
CA GLN A 60 17.99 -6.86 -0.24
C GLN A 60 18.45 -7.34 -1.62
N ARG A 61 18.57 -8.66 -1.82
CA ARG A 61 18.85 -9.26 -3.14
C ARG A 61 17.76 -8.91 -4.15
N LEU A 62 16.49 -8.96 -3.72
CA LEU A 62 15.35 -8.56 -4.52
C LEU A 62 15.39 -7.07 -4.89
N ASP A 63 15.60 -6.16 -3.93
CA ASP A 63 15.67 -4.71 -4.21
C ASP A 63 16.81 -4.38 -5.16
N ASN A 64 17.99 -5.00 -5.00
CA ASN A 64 19.11 -4.86 -5.93
C ASN A 64 18.73 -5.31 -7.34
N PHE A 65 18.13 -6.50 -7.48
CA PHE A 65 17.67 -7.01 -8.77
C PHE A 65 16.68 -6.06 -9.45
N LEU A 66 15.68 -5.57 -8.70
CA LEU A 66 14.67 -4.65 -9.22
C LEU A 66 15.26 -3.29 -9.59
N THR A 67 16.27 -2.83 -8.85
CA THR A 67 16.93 -1.53 -9.07
C THR A 67 17.90 -1.58 -10.25
N GLU A 68 18.70 -2.64 -10.38
CA GLU A 68 19.64 -2.80 -11.48
C GLU A 68 18.96 -3.03 -12.83
N GLY A 69 17.73 -3.56 -12.82
CA GLY A 69 16.98 -3.84 -14.05
C GLY A 69 17.64 -4.89 -14.94
N ARG A 70 18.56 -5.69 -14.38
CA ARG A 70 19.33 -6.73 -15.09
C ARG A 70 18.75 -8.10 -14.76
N GLY A 71 18.56 -8.93 -15.79
CA GLY A 71 18.09 -10.31 -15.67
C GLY A 71 16.81 -10.58 -16.47
N ASP A 72 16.19 -11.74 -16.22
CA ASP A 72 15.04 -12.21 -17.00
C ASP A 72 13.78 -11.37 -16.70
N ARG A 73 13.22 -10.77 -17.76
CA ARG A 73 11.94 -10.05 -17.71
C ARG A 73 10.76 -10.96 -17.38
N GLY A 74 10.90 -12.28 -17.56
CA GLY A 74 9.91 -13.28 -17.21
C GLY A 74 9.49 -13.27 -15.74
N MET A 75 10.22 -12.56 -14.87
CA MET A 75 9.90 -12.38 -13.46
C MET A 75 8.90 -11.23 -13.19
N ILE A 76 8.74 -10.30 -14.14
CA ILE A 76 7.97 -9.06 -13.97
C ILE A 76 6.58 -9.17 -14.61
N VAL A 77 5.57 -8.70 -13.89
CA VAL A 77 4.20 -8.58 -14.38
C VAL A 77 3.98 -7.14 -14.88
N THR A 78 4.14 -6.94 -16.19
CA THR A 78 4.13 -5.60 -16.82
C THR A 78 2.74 -4.99 -16.99
N GLN A 79 1.69 -5.81 -16.98
CA GLN A 79 0.30 -5.42 -17.29
C GLN A 79 -0.50 -4.97 -16.06
N ARG A 80 0.20 -4.57 -15.00
CA ARG A 80 -0.37 -4.08 -13.74
C ARG A 80 0.28 -2.76 -13.35
N PRO A 81 0.15 -1.72 -14.19
CA PRO A 81 0.82 -0.46 -13.96
C PRO A 81 0.33 0.24 -12.69
N LEU A 82 1.24 0.89 -11.95
CA LEU A 82 0.89 1.87 -10.93
C LEU A 82 0.13 3.05 -11.54
N ARG A 83 -0.93 3.52 -10.90
CA ARG A 83 -1.69 4.70 -11.36
C ARG A 83 -2.07 5.59 -10.18
N SER A 84 -2.13 6.89 -10.44
CA SER A 84 -2.83 7.84 -9.57
C SER A 84 -4.33 7.54 -9.56
N VAL A 85 -4.98 7.78 -8.42
CA VAL A 85 -6.44 7.75 -8.34
C VAL A 85 -7.02 9.16 -8.54
N PRO A 86 -8.22 9.31 -9.13
CA PRO A 86 -8.92 10.59 -9.17
C PRO A 86 -9.15 11.17 -7.76
N GLU A 87 -9.29 12.49 -7.67
CA GLU A 87 -9.49 13.22 -6.42
C GLU A 87 -10.69 12.71 -5.59
N THR A 88 -11.79 12.34 -6.26
CA THR A 88 -12.97 11.79 -5.62
C THR A 88 -12.68 10.47 -4.90
N ILE A 89 -11.89 9.60 -5.52
CA ILE A 89 -11.46 8.34 -4.91
C ILE A 89 -10.45 8.64 -3.79
N ALA A 90 -9.45 9.48 -4.02
CA ALA A 90 -8.47 9.81 -2.97
C ALA A 90 -9.14 10.32 -1.69
N ARG A 91 -10.14 11.21 -1.82
CA ARG A 91 -10.92 11.72 -0.69
C ARG A 91 -11.72 10.63 0.02
N ALA A 92 -12.40 9.74 -0.72
CA ALA A 92 -13.12 8.62 -0.12
C ALA A 92 -12.19 7.71 0.72
N TRP A 93 -10.94 7.58 0.28
CA TRP A 93 -9.87 6.85 0.95
C TRP A 93 -9.12 7.69 2.01
N GLY A 94 -9.65 8.85 2.40
CA GLY A 94 -9.10 9.68 3.47
C GLY A 94 -7.74 10.30 3.13
N GLY A 95 -7.45 10.51 1.85
CA GLY A 95 -6.20 11.06 1.35
C GLY A 95 -6.38 12.14 0.28
N VAL A 96 -5.26 12.52 -0.31
CA VAL A 96 -5.15 13.49 -1.40
C VAL A 96 -4.74 12.80 -2.70
N SER A 97 -5.25 13.30 -3.82
CA SER A 97 -4.81 12.81 -5.13
C SER A 97 -3.50 13.49 -5.49
N VAL A 98 -2.53 12.68 -5.89
CA VAL A 98 -1.23 13.16 -6.36
C VAL A 98 -1.17 12.97 -7.86
N THR A 99 -0.97 14.08 -8.57
CA THR A 99 -0.70 14.08 -10.01
C THR A 99 0.78 14.31 -10.21
N ALA A 100 1.50 13.23 -10.49
CA ALA A 100 2.94 13.26 -10.76
C ALA A 100 3.27 12.27 -11.87
N PRO A 101 4.30 12.54 -12.70
CA PRO A 101 4.77 11.58 -13.70
C PRO A 101 5.19 10.25 -13.05
N ILE A 102 4.69 9.15 -13.60
CA ILE A 102 5.09 7.79 -13.19
C ILE A 102 6.10 7.27 -14.23
N ALA A 103 7.36 7.14 -13.84
CA ALA A 103 8.37 6.47 -14.63
C ALA A 103 8.07 4.97 -14.63
N ARG A 104 7.79 4.40 -15.81
CA ARG A 104 7.45 2.98 -15.95
C ARG A 104 8.69 2.10 -15.86
N GLY A 105 8.58 1.03 -15.08
CA GLY A 105 9.60 -0.01 -15.00
C GLY A 105 9.73 -0.79 -16.32
N GLY A 106 10.85 -1.50 -16.49
CA GLY A 106 11.14 -2.40 -17.60
C GLY A 106 12.27 -1.94 -18.54
N VAL A 107 12.74 -0.68 -18.42
CA VAL A 107 13.80 -0.14 -19.29
C VAL A 107 15.15 -0.05 -18.57
N VAL A 108 15.20 0.63 -17.42
CA VAL A 108 16.44 0.84 -16.63
C VAL A 108 16.36 0.18 -15.26
N SER A 109 15.17 0.17 -14.66
CA SER A 109 14.83 -0.57 -13.45
C SER A 109 13.53 -1.32 -13.68
N TYR A 110 13.18 -2.25 -12.79
CA TYR A 110 11.88 -2.93 -12.79
C TYR A 110 10.84 -2.27 -11.88
N TRP A 111 11.18 -1.11 -11.31
CA TRP A 111 10.27 -0.31 -10.50
C TRP A 111 9.45 0.63 -11.38
N ASP A 112 8.12 0.64 -11.19
CA ASP A 112 7.34 1.85 -11.43
C ASP A 112 7.70 2.85 -10.33
N GLU A 113 8.25 4.01 -10.70
CA GLU A 113 8.66 5.04 -9.75
C GLU A 113 7.86 6.32 -9.95
N VAL A 114 7.41 6.90 -8.84
CA VAL A 114 6.80 8.24 -8.81
C VAL A 114 7.45 9.06 -7.70
N ARG A 115 7.71 10.33 -8.00
CA ARG A 115 8.24 11.33 -7.07
C ARG A 115 7.28 12.51 -7.03
N TRP A 116 6.98 13.01 -5.84
CA TRP A 116 6.08 14.15 -5.68
C TRP A 116 6.43 14.95 -4.44
N ASP A 117 6.08 16.23 -4.48
CA ASP A 117 6.11 17.11 -3.33
C ASP A 117 4.77 17.01 -2.59
N GLY A 118 4.80 16.56 -1.34
CA GLY A 118 3.62 16.39 -0.49
C GLY A 118 3.70 17.21 0.79
N ARG A 119 2.63 17.19 1.57
CA ARG A 119 2.58 17.85 2.88
C ARG A 119 2.60 16.82 4.00
N PRO A 120 3.51 16.95 4.97
CA PRO A 120 3.50 16.10 6.16
C PRO A 120 2.12 16.06 6.83
N GLY A 121 1.66 14.85 7.18
CA GLY A 121 0.34 14.58 7.75
C GLY A 121 -0.73 14.21 6.72
N GLU A 122 -0.51 14.44 5.41
CA GLU A 122 -1.40 13.96 4.36
C GLU A 122 -1.17 12.48 4.04
N ARG A 123 -2.13 11.87 3.33
CA ARG A 123 -2.01 10.52 2.78
C ARG A 123 -2.18 10.57 1.28
N SER A 124 -1.26 9.99 0.52
CA SER A 124 -1.45 9.81 -0.93
C SER A 124 -1.98 8.42 -1.22
N ILE A 125 -2.92 8.34 -2.17
CA ILE A 125 -3.58 7.09 -2.56
C ILE A 125 -3.19 6.74 -4.00
N TRP A 126 -2.76 5.50 -4.20
CA TRP A 126 -2.37 4.96 -5.50
C TRP A 126 -3.08 3.64 -5.75
N ILE A 127 -3.20 3.24 -7.02
CA ILE A 127 -3.82 1.97 -7.39
C ILE A 127 -2.94 1.18 -8.35
N VAL A 128 -2.87 -0.12 -8.11
CA VAL A 128 -2.36 -1.12 -9.05
C VAL A 128 -3.53 -2.01 -9.45
N LYS A 129 -3.81 -2.06 -10.75
CA LYS A 129 -4.86 -2.92 -11.32
C LYS A 129 -4.45 -3.38 -12.71
N ALA A 130 -5.01 -4.50 -13.15
CA ALA A 130 -4.79 -5.02 -14.49
C ALA A 130 -5.17 -4.01 -15.58
N ASP A 131 -4.41 -3.99 -16.67
CA ASP A 131 -4.83 -3.38 -17.92
C ASP A 131 -5.57 -4.39 -18.81
N GLY A 132 -6.55 -3.91 -19.58
CA GLY A 132 -7.23 -4.71 -20.60
C GLY A 132 -7.89 -6.01 -20.11
N ARG A 133 -7.92 -7.01 -21.00
CA ARG A 133 -8.47 -8.36 -20.75
C ARG A 133 -7.33 -9.33 -20.49
N MET A 134 -6.95 -9.45 -19.22
CA MET A 134 -5.82 -10.27 -18.80
C MET A 134 -6.25 -11.55 -18.11
N ARG A 135 -5.34 -12.54 -18.07
CA ARG A 135 -5.56 -13.73 -17.25
C ARG A 135 -5.82 -13.29 -15.80
N PRO A 136 -6.83 -13.86 -15.14
CA PRO A 136 -7.11 -13.54 -13.75
C PRO A 136 -5.89 -13.96 -12.90
N GLN A 137 -5.45 -13.06 -12.04
CA GLN A 137 -4.39 -13.34 -11.07
C GLN A 137 -4.81 -12.80 -9.72
N THR A 138 -4.36 -13.51 -8.69
CA THR A 138 -4.56 -13.14 -7.29
C THR A 138 -3.27 -12.62 -6.71
N VAL A 139 -3.40 -11.70 -5.75
CA VAL A 139 -2.28 -11.22 -4.97
C VAL A 139 -1.97 -12.26 -3.91
N ARG A 140 -0.73 -12.77 -3.88
CA ARG A 140 -0.31 -13.75 -2.88
C ARG A 140 0.36 -13.09 -1.69
N ARG A 141 1.32 -12.20 -1.95
CA ARG A 141 2.12 -11.52 -0.93
C ARG A 141 2.43 -10.10 -1.36
N VAL A 142 2.72 -9.28 -0.36
CA VAL A 142 3.22 -7.92 -0.54
C VAL A 142 4.46 -7.74 0.34
N VAL A 143 5.47 -7.05 -0.18
CA VAL A 143 6.62 -6.62 0.61
C VAL A 143 6.52 -5.11 0.75
N LEU A 144 6.54 -4.64 1.99
CA LEU A 144 6.45 -3.21 2.32
C LEU A 144 7.77 -2.76 2.92
N GLY A 145 8.30 -1.65 2.41
CA GLY A 145 9.46 -0.97 2.95
C GLY A 145 9.27 0.55 2.91
N GLY A 146 9.96 1.25 3.80
CA GLY A 146 9.85 2.71 3.93
C GLY A 146 10.49 3.17 5.24
N LEU A 147 9.65 3.48 6.23
CA LEU A 147 10.12 3.82 7.58
C LEU A 147 10.74 2.64 8.33
N THR A 148 10.42 1.43 7.89
CA THR A 148 10.96 0.18 8.42
C THR A 148 11.60 -0.65 7.31
N PRO A 149 12.50 -1.59 7.67
CA PRO A 149 13.08 -2.51 6.70
C PRO A 149 12.01 -3.28 5.91
N PRO A 150 12.30 -3.70 4.67
CA PRO A 150 11.39 -4.49 3.86
C PRO A 150 10.89 -5.74 4.61
N THR A 151 9.57 -5.87 4.71
CA THR A 151 8.91 -6.97 5.41
C THR A 151 7.79 -7.54 4.54
N ILE A 152 7.67 -8.86 4.49
CA ILE A 152 6.64 -9.55 3.71
C ILE A 152 5.35 -9.75 4.51
N TYR A 153 4.23 -9.61 3.82
CA TYR A 153 2.90 -9.81 4.37
C TYR A 153 1.99 -10.55 3.39
N GLN A 154 1.07 -11.33 3.93
CA GLN A 154 -0.10 -11.85 3.23
C GLN A 154 -1.30 -10.93 3.50
N ALA A 155 -2.16 -10.75 2.51
CA ALA A 155 -3.35 -9.94 2.68
C ALA A 155 -4.36 -10.64 3.61
N TYR A 156 -4.73 -10.00 4.71
CA TYR A 156 -5.61 -10.57 5.72
C TYR A 156 -6.93 -9.81 5.84
N ALA A 157 -8.04 -10.52 5.96
CA ALA A 157 -9.34 -9.92 6.24
C ALA A 157 -9.45 -9.61 7.75
N ALA A 158 -9.07 -8.39 8.13
CA ALA A 158 -9.09 -7.99 9.53
C ALA A 158 -10.51 -7.72 10.03
N GLU A 159 -10.78 -8.12 11.26
CA GLU A 159 -11.99 -7.70 11.98
C GLU A 159 -11.89 -6.21 12.29
N CYS A 160 -12.84 -5.43 11.76
CA CYS A 160 -12.85 -3.98 11.83
C CYS A 160 -12.66 -3.46 13.26
N GLY A 161 -11.54 -2.78 13.53
CA GLY A 161 -11.23 -2.18 14.83
C GLY A 161 -10.71 -3.12 15.91
N LYS A 162 -10.53 -4.43 15.63
CA LYS A 162 -9.92 -5.36 16.59
C LYS A 162 -8.45 -5.65 16.28
N THR A 163 -8.12 -5.72 14.99
CA THR A 163 -6.76 -6.00 14.53
C THR A 163 -6.40 -5.04 13.41
N ARG A 164 -5.15 -4.59 13.43
CA ARG A 164 -4.56 -3.82 12.35
C ARG A 164 -3.54 -4.67 11.61
N VAL A 165 -3.58 -4.59 10.28
CA VAL A 165 -2.70 -5.35 9.40
C VAL A 165 -2.08 -4.44 8.34
N PRO A 166 -0.80 -4.61 7.97
CA PRO A 166 -0.17 -3.79 6.92
C PRO A 166 -0.73 -4.06 5.51
N ALA A 167 -1.25 -5.26 5.31
CA ALA A 167 -1.90 -5.70 4.07
C ALA A 167 -3.34 -6.14 4.36
N LEU A 168 -4.29 -5.24 4.18
CA LEU A 168 -5.71 -5.48 4.45
C LEU A 168 -6.40 -6.10 3.23
N ARG A 169 -7.15 -7.17 3.42
CA ARG A 169 -7.97 -7.81 2.37
C ARG A 169 -9.41 -7.30 2.44
N MET A 170 -9.94 -6.81 1.33
CA MET A 170 -11.35 -6.36 1.23
C MET A 170 -11.99 -6.83 -0.09
N PRO A 171 -13.29 -7.21 -0.08
CA PRO A 171 -14.01 -7.53 -1.32
C PRO A 171 -14.14 -6.30 -2.24
N ILE A 172 -13.83 -6.44 -3.53
CA ILE A 172 -13.99 -5.35 -4.52
C ILE A 172 -15.41 -4.74 -4.54
N PRO A 173 -16.52 -5.53 -4.49
CA PRO A 173 -17.86 -4.96 -4.47
C PRO A 173 -18.12 -4.06 -3.26
N LEU A 174 -17.59 -4.44 -2.09
CA LEU A 174 -17.69 -3.61 -0.87
C LEU A 174 -16.92 -2.30 -1.06
N MET A 175 -15.69 -2.36 -1.57
CA MET A 175 -14.88 -1.16 -1.80
C MET A 175 -15.57 -0.21 -2.78
N ALA A 176 -16.01 -0.72 -3.94
CA ALA A 176 -16.70 0.08 -4.95
C ALA A 176 -17.99 0.73 -4.41
N PHE A 177 -18.72 0.02 -3.54
CA PHE A 177 -19.93 0.56 -2.92
C PHE A 177 -19.61 1.71 -1.94
N GLN A 178 -18.61 1.55 -1.08
CA GLN A 178 -18.27 2.57 -0.07
C GLN A 178 -17.46 3.73 -0.65
N GLU A 179 -16.68 3.51 -1.70
CA GLU A 179 -16.01 4.59 -2.45
C GLU A 179 -17.03 5.58 -3.02
N ARG A 180 -18.14 5.09 -3.57
CA ARG A 180 -19.23 5.95 -4.07
C ARG A 180 -19.90 6.76 -2.97
N ARG A 181 -19.89 6.26 -1.73
CA ARG A 181 -20.42 6.96 -0.55
C ARG A 181 -19.42 7.92 0.08
N GLY A 182 -18.13 7.75 -0.23
CA GLY A 182 -17.06 8.59 0.29
C GLY A 182 -16.62 8.27 1.71
N ASP A 183 -17.03 7.13 2.29
CA ASP A 183 -16.85 6.82 3.71
C ASP A 183 -16.01 5.54 3.97
N ILE A 184 -15.37 4.98 2.93
CA ILE A 184 -14.60 3.74 3.04
C ILE A 184 -13.46 3.83 4.07
N TRP A 185 -12.76 4.98 4.12
CA TRP A 185 -11.65 5.19 5.04
C TRP A 185 -12.11 5.11 6.51
N ASP A 186 -13.00 6.01 6.93
CA ASP A 186 -13.41 6.12 8.33
C ASP A 186 -14.16 4.88 8.82
N LYS A 187 -14.91 4.24 7.93
CA LYS A 187 -15.75 3.10 8.28
C LYS A 187 -14.95 1.82 8.43
N TYR A 188 -14.00 1.56 7.53
CA TYR A 188 -13.28 0.29 7.45
C TYR A 188 -11.76 0.44 7.55
N VAL A 189 -11.14 1.24 6.67
CA VAL A 189 -9.68 1.21 6.47
C VAL A 189 -8.93 1.80 7.67
N ALA A 190 -9.35 2.95 8.18
CA ALA A 190 -8.69 3.66 9.28
C ALA A 190 -8.57 2.82 10.55
N LYS A 191 -9.49 1.87 10.76
CA LYS A 191 -9.56 1.02 11.95
C LYS A 191 -8.72 -0.25 11.83
N SER A 192 -8.39 -0.67 10.61
CA SER A 192 -7.82 -1.99 10.33
C SER A 192 -6.55 -1.99 9.51
N LEU A 193 -6.19 -0.88 8.86
CA LEU A 193 -4.92 -0.76 8.17
C LEU A 193 -3.84 -0.27 9.14
N ASP A 194 -2.74 -1.01 9.19
CA ASP A 194 -1.50 -0.54 9.82
C ASP A 194 -0.65 0.23 8.81
N LEU A 195 -0.19 1.42 9.22
CA LEU A 195 0.70 2.29 8.45
C LEU A 195 2.06 2.47 9.15
N SER A 196 2.45 1.55 10.04
CA SER A 196 3.74 1.58 10.75
C SER A 196 4.97 1.64 9.84
N HIS A 197 4.88 1.10 8.62
CA HIS A 197 5.92 1.21 7.59
C HIS A 197 5.96 2.59 6.90
N GLY A 198 5.03 3.49 7.24
CA GLY A 198 4.69 4.69 6.48
C GLY A 198 3.93 4.39 5.19
N VAL A 199 3.74 3.12 4.84
CA VAL A 199 2.94 2.63 3.71
C VAL A 199 2.16 1.40 4.14
N GLY A 200 0.95 1.26 3.63
CA GLY A 200 0.12 0.08 3.78
C GLY A 200 -0.69 -0.16 2.52
N VAL A 201 -1.25 -1.36 2.38
CA VAL A 201 -2.00 -1.73 1.18
C VAL A 201 -3.36 -2.32 1.53
N VAL A 202 -4.34 -2.03 0.68
CA VAL A 202 -5.64 -2.70 0.67
C VAL A 202 -5.76 -3.51 -0.60
N VAL A 203 -5.74 -4.82 -0.46
CA VAL A 203 -5.91 -5.79 -1.54
C VAL A 203 -7.41 -6.03 -1.75
N GLY A 204 -7.88 -5.57 -2.91
CA GLY A 204 -9.20 -5.86 -3.43
C GLY A 204 -9.24 -7.25 -4.00
N THR A 205 -9.94 -8.15 -3.33
CA THR A 205 -10.14 -9.51 -3.83
C THR A 205 -11.46 -9.68 -4.54
N ASN A 206 -11.44 -10.43 -5.63
CA ASN A 206 -12.65 -10.92 -6.27
C ASN A 206 -12.94 -12.36 -5.85
N ASN A 207 -14.20 -12.65 -5.51
CA ASN A 207 -14.63 -14.03 -5.29
C ASN A 207 -14.89 -14.73 -6.64
N ASN A 208 -14.99 -13.98 -7.74
CA ASN A 208 -15.10 -14.53 -9.08
C ASN A 208 -13.71 -14.75 -9.67
N ALA A 209 -13.38 -16.01 -9.97
CA ALA A 209 -12.04 -16.42 -10.35
C ALA A 209 -11.61 -15.91 -11.75
N ILE A 210 -12.51 -15.23 -12.48
CA ILE A 210 -12.25 -14.62 -13.80
C ILE A 210 -11.86 -13.14 -13.73
N GLU A 211 -11.96 -12.50 -12.57
CA GLU A 211 -11.58 -11.10 -12.41
C GLU A 211 -10.28 -10.99 -11.59
N PRO A 212 -9.29 -10.20 -12.05
CA PRO A 212 -8.05 -10.04 -11.34
C PRO A 212 -8.24 -9.20 -10.07
N ASP A 213 -7.44 -9.50 -9.05
CA ASP A 213 -7.33 -8.63 -7.88
C ASP A 213 -6.78 -7.25 -8.26
N LEU A 214 -7.05 -6.27 -7.40
CA LEU A 214 -6.48 -4.92 -7.46
C LEU A 214 -5.92 -4.53 -6.10
N ILE A 215 -5.06 -3.52 -6.05
CA ILE A 215 -4.44 -3.04 -4.82
C ILE A 215 -4.51 -1.53 -4.76
N TYR A 216 -4.99 -1.02 -3.62
CA TYR A 216 -4.75 0.37 -3.22
C TYR A 216 -3.51 0.45 -2.34
N ILE A 217 -2.61 1.37 -2.64
CA ILE A 217 -1.42 1.68 -1.85
C ILE A 217 -1.66 3.01 -1.16
N ILE A 218 -1.57 3.02 0.16
CA ILE A 218 -1.77 4.19 1.00
C ILE A 218 -0.43 4.55 1.62
N VAL A 219 0.07 5.74 1.29
CA VAL A 219 1.33 6.26 1.83
C VAL A 219 1.02 7.39 2.81
N SER A 220 1.52 7.28 4.03
CA SER A 220 1.47 8.30 5.08
C SER A 220 2.68 9.22 4.95
N GLN A 221 2.45 10.51 4.73
CA GLN A 221 3.49 11.50 4.47
C GLN A 221 4.08 12.02 5.80
N GLY A 222 5.31 11.60 6.12
CA GLY A 222 6.04 12.03 7.31
C GLY A 222 6.78 13.36 7.13
N PRO A 223 7.40 13.92 8.18
CA PRO A 223 8.11 15.20 8.08
C PRO A 223 9.40 15.17 7.25
N GLU A 224 9.92 13.97 6.95
CA GLU A 224 11.18 13.77 6.24
C GLU A 224 10.98 13.15 4.85
N PRO A 225 11.82 13.50 3.86
CA PRO A 225 11.83 12.83 2.56
C PRO A 225 11.99 11.33 2.72
N THR A 226 11.07 10.55 2.15
CA THR A 226 11.02 9.10 2.33
C THR A 226 10.81 8.39 1.01
N THR A 227 11.55 7.30 0.80
CA THR A 227 11.33 6.36 -0.31
C THR A 227 10.58 5.14 0.21
N PHE A 228 9.34 4.97 -0.27
CA PHE A 228 8.50 3.82 0.00
C PHE A 228 8.69 2.76 -1.09
N GLY A 229 8.86 1.51 -0.70
CA GLY A 229 9.00 0.37 -1.60
C GLY A 229 7.83 -0.60 -1.40
N VAL A 230 7.17 -0.96 -2.49
CA VAL A 230 6.08 -1.94 -2.49
C VAL A 230 6.33 -2.98 -3.58
N VAL A 231 6.60 -4.22 -3.18
CA VAL A 231 6.64 -5.36 -4.12
C VAL A 231 5.35 -6.13 -3.99
N ILE A 232 4.71 -6.43 -5.11
CA ILE A 232 3.45 -7.16 -5.17
C ILE A 232 3.72 -8.47 -5.91
N SER A 233 3.43 -9.60 -5.26
CA SER A 233 3.48 -10.90 -5.91
C SER A 233 2.12 -11.37 -6.40
N TRP A 234 2.11 -11.81 -7.66
CA TRP A 234 0.92 -12.28 -8.35
C TRP A 234 1.04 -13.77 -8.66
N ALA A 235 -0.03 -14.52 -8.45
CA ALA A 235 -0.16 -15.89 -8.93
C ALA A 235 -1.35 -16.00 -9.87
N SER A 236 -1.30 -16.93 -10.83
CA SER A 236 -2.48 -17.31 -11.60
C SER A 236 -3.63 -17.63 -10.66
N SER A 237 -4.83 -17.13 -10.98
CA SER A 237 -6.03 -17.56 -10.25
C SER A 237 -6.30 -19.03 -10.56
N ASP A 238 -6.63 -19.83 -9.55
CA ASP A 238 -6.90 -21.27 -9.67
C ASP A 238 -8.17 -21.60 -10.51
N ALA A 239 -8.73 -20.63 -11.24
CA ALA A 239 -9.90 -20.74 -12.10
C ALA A 239 -9.70 -21.68 -13.30
N GLU A 240 -8.45 -21.94 -13.68
CA GLU A 240 -8.08 -22.74 -14.85
C GLU A 240 -7.43 -24.06 -14.42
N THR A 241 -8.23 -24.98 -13.87
CA THR A 241 -8.02 -26.41 -14.13
C THR A 241 -9.32 -27.01 -14.68
N PRO A 242 -9.62 -26.84 -15.99
CA PRO A 242 -10.52 -27.76 -16.66
C PRO A 242 -9.72 -29.04 -16.91
N GLY A 243 -9.70 -29.95 -15.92
CA GLY A 243 -8.95 -31.20 -16.06
C GLY A 243 -8.66 -32.01 -14.79
N GLY A 244 -9.26 -31.68 -13.64
CA GLY A 244 -9.19 -32.52 -12.44
C GLY A 244 -10.06 -33.77 -12.65
N GLY A 245 -9.41 -34.89 -12.95
CA GLY A 245 -10.00 -36.14 -13.42
C GLY A 245 -11.27 -36.59 -12.69
N PHE A 246 -12.25 -37.01 -13.48
CA PHE A 246 -13.18 -38.03 -13.07
C PHE A 246 -12.38 -39.22 -12.57
N GLY A 247 -12.47 -39.50 -11.27
CA GLY A 247 -12.05 -40.77 -10.72
C GLY A 247 -12.83 -41.86 -11.45
N VAL A 248 -12.14 -42.59 -12.31
CA VAL A 248 -12.64 -43.84 -12.87
C VAL A 248 -12.87 -44.74 -11.67
N LEU A 249 -14.14 -45.05 -11.44
CA LEU A 249 -14.60 -46.10 -10.54
C LEU A 249 -13.72 -47.32 -10.72
N GLY A 250 -13.03 -47.70 -9.64
CA GLY A 250 -12.29 -48.95 -9.58
C GLY A 250 -13.24 -50.11 -9.89
N THR A 251 -12.92 -50.86 -10.92
CA THR A 251 -13.41 -52.22 -11.13
C THR A 251 -12.90 -53.08 -9.98
N PHE A 252 -13.81 -53.59 -9.16
CA PHE A 252 -13.52 -54.66 -8.22
C PHE A 252 -13.55 -56.02 -8.95
N PRO A 253 -12.58 -56.92 -8.73
CA PRO A 253 -12.81 -58.35 -8.88
C PRO A 253 -13.68 -58.91 -7.74
#